data_AF-A0A7S4QIG0-F1
#
_entry.id   AF-A0A7S4QIG0-F1
#
_cell.length_a   1.000
_cell.length_b   1.000
_cell.length_c   1.000
_cell.angle_alpha   90.00
_cell.angle_beta   90.00
_cell.angle_gamma   90.00
#
_symmetry.space_group_name_H-M   'P 1'
#
loop_
_entity.id
_entity.type
_entity.pdbx_description
1 polymer ?
#
loop_
_entity_poly.entity_id
_entity_poly.type
_entity_poly.pdbx_seq_one_letter_code
_entity_poly.pdbx_strand_id
1 'polypeptide(L)'
;MHARGRRRLAAACLALCAARCSGRCTQRAQLYGNIDNPGYYYVDLLVGSRGQRTPLAVDTANSGIAFSCEGCSHCGRHMDTAFNPNTSRTASWLPCGTHCRGQCRHGGCYYSHGFSDGSGLSGRWLTDQVRLGGGVGANMPHRVMVGCNEREAGQLYRAKANGILGLGPTSSVLRDLAPTSSVVCGPKSFALCLAEWGGSLQMGRYERSRGAGPLNWVPMKERGHGYMVPLSAMSVDGHAVDFRAWGSSFAQVDAGTTRTYMASRPFSMLRSLILRHCARRSRRCGASSPGGSCWLLPHGQAGLAHFPNITVHIGAARVQWTPRAYLRRQGRRWCLAFERDGPRSPTVLGLSFLLYHEIVFDVGRHMFGIAEAQCPESQERPSAPPPTVQPYGGRPAGGPPGRAFTQPVPAVPAVAGVAPTGAEVEAESAIETIKEVGQYLKDLETNLSASLQQFGPLLHQLPRWSPAAEDGSRQSPQPVVPAPAPLPAPAPAPAPAPVPAPPAQEPTAEASTTTPLPLDSPGPLTDRQFAIAGFATAVLPKPSTMRPAPVPESPGAAAAASHSTLEAVAEQTGLAEDGAVL
;
A
#
# COMPACT_ATOMS: atom_id res chain seq x y z
N MET A 1 44.44 36.63 19.94
CA MET A 1 43.13 36.46 19.25
C MET A 1 43.01 35.19 18.38
N HIS A 2 44.08 34.68 17.74
CA HIS A 2 43.99 33.59 16.74
C HIS A 2 43.27 32.28 17.15
N ALA A 3 43.40 31.80 18.40
CA ALA A 3 42.75 30.55 18.84
C ALA A 3 41.20 30.60 18.74
N ARG A 4 40.57 31.74 19.07
CA ARG A 4 39.11 31.92 18.93
C ARG A 4 38.70 31.98 17.45
N GLY A 5 39.53 32.60 16.59
CA GLY A 5 39.32 32.61 15.14
C GLY A 5 39.39 31.20 14.52
N ARG A 6 40.41 30.41 14.86
CA ARG A 6 40.56 29.02 14.38
C ARG A 6 39.41 28.12 14.82
N ARG A 7 38.93 28.25 16.07
CA ARG A 7 37.74 27.51 16.54
C ARG A 7 36.45 27.90 15.80
N ARG A 8 36.26 29.20 15.49
CA ARG A 8 35.12 29.67 14.68
C ARG A 8 35.18 29.17 13.24
N LEU A 9 36.36 29.19 12.59
CA LEU A 9 36.53 28.59 11.26
C LEU A 9 36.26 27.09 11.27
N ALA A 10 36.81 26.36 12.24
CA ALA A 10 36.59 24.91 12.36
C ALA A 10 35.10 24.56 12.53
N ALA A 11 34.38 25.31 13.39
CA ALA A 11 32.94 25.14 13.57
C ALA A 11 32.14 25.49 12.30
N ALA A 12 32.52 26.56 11.58
CA ALA A 12 31.89 26.93 10.31
C ALA A 12 32.13 25.87 9.22
N CYS A 13 33.35 25.34 9.10
CA CYS A 13 33.66 24.23 8.21
C CYS A 13 32.90 22.95 8.59
N LEU A 14 32.76 22.64 9.88
CA LEU A 14 31.93 21.51 10.35
C LEU A 14 30.46 21.71 9.97
N ALA A 15 29.91 22.90 10.15
CA ALA A 15 28.54 23.23 9.80
C ALA A 15 28.29 23.18 8.28
N LEU A 16 29.22 23.70 7.47
CA LEU A 16 29.17 23.62 6.00
C LEU A 16 29.32 22.18 5.50
N CYS A 17 30.17 21.37 6.14
CA CYS A 17 30.31 19.95 5.84
C CYS A 17 29.03 19.19 6.22
N ALA A 18 28.50 19.40 7.42
CA ALA A 18 27.24 18.82 7.87
C ALA A 18 26.07 19.22 6.96
N ALA A 19 25.98 20.48 6.51
CA ALA A 19 24.95 20.92 5.56
C ALA A 19 25.08 20.25 4.17
N ARG A 20 26.31 20.16 3.63
CA ARG A 20 26.57 19.46 2.36
C ARG A 20 26.37 17.94 2.45
N CYS A 21 26.61 17.35 3.62
CA CYS A 21 26.29 15.95 3.90
C CYS A 21 24.80 15.72 4.15
N SER A 22 24.09 16.66 4.79
CA SER A 22 22.66 16.51 5.11
C SER A 22 21.78 16.40 3.86
N GLY A 23 22.15 17.08 2.78
CA GLY A 23 21.50 16.91 1.46
C GLY A 23 21.72 15.53 0.81
N ARG A 24 22.53 14.65 1.41
CA ARG A 24 22.72 13.24 1.00
C ARG A 24 22.04 12.25 1.95
N CYS A 25 21.39 12.73 3.02
CA CYS A 25 20.73 11.91 4.04
C CYS A 25 19.26 11.57 3.71
N THR A 26 18.80 11.96 2.52
CA THR A 26 17.39 11.93 2.13
C THR A 26 17.30 11.52 0.66
N GLN A 27 16.59 10.44 0.34
CA GLN A 27 16.16 10.14 -1.03
C GLN A 27 14.69 10.50 -1.19
N ARG A 28 14.30 10.98 -2.38
CA ARG A 28 12.90 11.31 -2.70
C ARG A 28 12.50 10.76 -4.06
N ALA A 29 11.28 10.27 -4.18
CA ALA A 29 10.67 9.93 -5.46
C ALA A 29 9.22 10.42 -5.53
N GLN A 30 8.80 10.79 -6.74
CA GLN A 30 7.39 10.82 -7.07
C GLN A 30 6.83 9.39 -7.07
N LEU A 31 5.63 9.23 -6.52
CA LEU A 31 4.82 8.02 -6.60
C LEU A 31 3.76 8.20 -7.69
N TYR A 32 3.36 7.07 -8.27
CA TYR A 32 2.32 6.98 -9.29
C TYR A 32 1.28 5.93 -8.88
N GLY A 33 0.11 5.94 -9.52
CA GLY A 33 -0.99 5.03 -9.21
C GLY A 33 -2.14 5.70 -8.45
N ASN A 34 -3.13 4.89 -8.07
CA ASN A 34 -4.33 5.30 -7.33
C ASN A 34 -5.05 4.05 -6.75
N ILE A 35 -6.06 4.27 -5.90
CA ILE A 35 -6.84 3.19 -5.26
C ILE A 35 -7.94 2.54 -6.14
N ASP A 36 -8.19 3.06 -7.35
CA ASP A 36 -9.24 2.58 -8.26
C ASP A 36 -8.70 1.57 -9.29
N ASN A 37 -7.62 1.94 -9.99
CA ASN A 37 -6.87 1.17 -10.99
C ASN A 37 -5.46 1.82 -11.14
N PRO A 38 -4.37 1.17 -10.69
CA PRO A 38 -4.26 -0.27 -10.45
C PRO A 38 -4.69 -0.76 -9.05
N GLY A 39 -5.06 0.13 -8.12
CA GLY A 39 -5.41 -0.25 -6.75
C GLY A 39 -4.23 -0.16 -5.76
N TYR A 40 -3.07 0.30 -6.21
CA TYR A 40 -1.87 0.52 -5.40
C TYR A 40 -1.06 1.72 -5.91
N TYR A 41 -0.14 2.17 -5.06
CA TYR A 41 0.88 3.15 -5.42
C TYR A 41 2.20 2.45 -5.69
N TYR A 42 2.96 2.99 -6.64
CA TYR A 42 4.23 2.43 -7.04
C TYR A 42 5.27 3.51 -7.31
N VAL A 43 6.53 3.12 -7.20
CA VAL A 43 7.70 3.98 -7.38
C VAL A 43 8.64 3.40 -8.43
N ASP A 44 9.31 4.26 -9.19
CA ASP A 44 10.39 3.82 -10.08
C ASP A 44 11.65 3.53 -9.26
N LEU A 45 12.18 2.32 -9.36
CA LEU A 45 13.55 2.00 -8.97
C LEU A 45 14.42 1.94 -10.24
N LEU A 46 15.65 2.42 -10.15
CA LEU A 46 16.65 2.32 -11.22
C LEU A 46 17.75 1.35 -10.78
N VAL A 47 17.82 0.21 -11.45
CA VAL A 47 18.58 -0.98 -11.05
C VAL A 47 19.76 -1.23 -12.00
N GLY A 48 20.90 -1.56 -11.41
CA GLY A 48 22.13 -1.96 -12.09
C GLY A 48 22.92 -0.84 -12.74
N SER A 49 24.09 -1.19 -13.26
CA SER A 49 25.08 -0.23 -13.78
C SER A 49 24.62 0.60 -14.99
N ARG A 50 23.46 0.27 -15.57
CA ARG A 50 22.80 0.99 -16.67
C ARG A 50 21.54 1.74 -16.23
N GLY A 51 21.10 1.61 -14.97
CA GLY A 51 19.86 2.20 -14.47
C GLY A 51 18.61 1.68 -15.17
N GLN A 52 18.48 0.36 -15.32
CA GLN A 52 17.27 -0.28 -15.83
C GLN A 52 16.08 0.11 -14.95
N ARG A 53 14.98 0.57 -15.55
CA ARG A 53 13.84 1.07 -14.80
C ARG A 53 12.90 -0.07 -14.42
N THR A 54 12.50 -0.09 -13.15
CA THR A 54 11.67 -1.15 -12.57
C THR A 54 10.65 -0.51 -11.63
N PRO A 55 9.39 -0.33 -12.05
CA PRO A 55 8.33 0.20 -11.19
C PRO A 55 7.92 -0.85 -10.15
N LEU A 56 7.92 -0.47 -8.87
CA LEU A 56 7.63 -1.36 -7.74
C LEU A 56 6.46 -0.84 -6.91
N ALA A 57 5.48 -1.70 -6.63
CA ALA A 57 4.39 -1.38 -5.70
C ALA A 57 4.96 -1.16 -4.28
N VAL A 58 4.53 -0.08 -3.61
CA VAL A 58 5.02 0.27 -2.27
C VAL A 58 4.18 -0.45 -1.22
N ASP A 59 4.85 -1.19 -0.34
CA ASP A 59 4.23 -2.05 0.66
C ASP A 59 4.89 -1.80 2.02
N THR A 60 4.11 -1.53 3.08
CA THR A 60 4.64 -1.30 4.44
C THR A 60 4.33 -2.44 5.42
N ALA A 61 3.72 -3.53 4.93
CA ALA A 61 3.46 -4.78 5.63
C ALA A 61 4.37 -5.93 5.15
N ASN A 62 5.20 -5.75 4.12
CA ASN A 62 6.20 -6.71 3.65
C ASN A 62 7.60 -6.07 3.56
N SER A 63 8.65 -6.89 3.40
CA SER A 63 10.04 -6.47 3.57
C SER A 63 10.97 -6.97 2.46
N GLY A 64 11.82 -6.09 1.95
CA GLY A 64 12.77 -6.37 0.87
C GLY A 64 12.35 -5.77 -0.48
N ILE A 65 13.13 -6.02 -1.52
CA ILE A 65 12.83 -5.63 -2.90
C ILE A 65 12.79 -6.92 -3.72
N ALA A 66 11.74 -7.14 -4.51
CA ALA A 66 11.64 -8.29 -5.41
C ALA A 66 10.90 -7.90 -6.70
N PHE A 67 11.39 -8.34 -7.87
CA PHE A 67 10.83 -7.97 -9.17
C PHE A 67 11.14 -8.96 -10.29
N SER A 68 10.32 -8.93 -11.35
CA SER A 68 10.44 -9.72 -12.58
C SER A 68 11.81 -9.57 -13.25
N CYS A 69 12.46 -10.69 -13.55
CA CYS A 69 13.74 -10.75 -14.25
C CYS A 69 13.64 -11.41 -15.63
N GLU A 70 14.55 -11.04 -16.54
CA GLU A 70 14.70 -11.74 -17.82
C GLU A 70 15.13 -13.19 -17.59
N GLY A 71 14.51 -14.12 -18.34
CA GLY A 71 14.64 -15.56 -18.09
C GLY A 71 13.66 -16.12 -17.04
N CYS A 72 12.76 -15.31 -16.49
CA CYS A 72 11.69 -15.81 -15.62
C CYS A 72 10.82 -16.85 -16.32
N SER A 73 10.60 -18.00 -15.67
CA SER A 73 9.84 -19.12 -16.21
C SER A 73 8.32 -18.93 -16.19
N HIS A 74 7.81 -18.12 -15.26
CA HIS A 74 6.38 -17.85 -15.09
C HIS A 74 6.15 -16.49 -14.39
N CYS A 75 6.40 -15.38 -15.09
CA CYS A 75 6.12 -14.01 -14.58
C CYS A 75 5.07 -13.31 -15.43
N GLY A 76 4.48 -12.25 -14.86
CA GLY A 76 3.54 -11.40 -15.57
C GLY A 76 4.17 -10.61 -16.73
N ARG A 77 3.30 -10.04 -17.57
CA ARG A 77 3.69 -8.95 -18.49
C ARG A 77 3.39 -7.61 -17.82
N HIS A 78 4.44 -7.01 -17.26
CA HIS A 78 4.36 -5.76 -16.50
C HIS A 78 4.53 -4.51 -17.38
N MET A 79 4.60 -3.34 -16.73
CA MET A 79 4.64 -2.02 -17.35
C MET A 79 5.96 -1.70 -18.05
N ASP A 80 7.10 -2.00 -17.41
CA ASP A 80 8.42 -1.91 -18.03
C ASP A 80 8.95 -3.33 -18.34
N THR A 81 9.99 -3.44 -19.17
CA THR A 81 10.65 -4.72 -19.44
C THR A 81 11.26 -5.31 -18.17
N ALA A 82 11.23 -6.64 -18.03
CA ALA A 82 11.86 -7.34 -16.93
C ALA A 82 13.36 -7.01 -16.81
N PHE A 83 13.90 -7.01 -15.58
CA PHE A 83 15.29 -6.65 -15.33
C PHE A 83 16.24 -7.71 -15.91
N ASN A 84 17.19 -7.29 -16.75
CA ASN A 84 18.24 -8.19 -17.25
C ASN A 84 19.51 -8.06 -16.39
N PRO A 85 19.80 -9.02 -15.48
CA PRO A 85 20.99 -8.97 -14.63
C PRO A 85 22.30 -9.02 -15.42
N ASN A 86 22.33 -9.71 -16.57
CA ASN A 86 23.54 -9.89 -17.38
C ASN A 86 24.02 -8.58 -18.04
N THR A 87 23.15 -7.58 -18.19
CA THR A 87 23.54 -6.25 -18.69
C THR A 87 24.11 -5.32 -17.61
N SER A 88 24.02 -5.72 -16.33
CA SER A 88 24.53 -4.96 -15.19
C SER A 88 25.91 -5.46 -14.75
N ARG A 89 26.92 -4.60 -14.90
CA ARG A 89 28.30 -4.88 -14.43
C ARG A 89 28.43 -4.84 -12.92
N THR A 90 27.38 -4.44 -12.21
CA THR A 90 27.35 -4.32 -10.74
C THR A 90 26.52 -5.42 -10.08
N ALA A 91 25.77 -6.21 -10.85
CA ALA A 91 25.02 -7.37 -10.37
C ALA A 91 25.97 -8.47 -9.87
N SER A 92 25.59 -9.13 -8.79
CA SER A 92 26.31 -10.27 -8.22
C SER A 92 25.31 -11.18 -7.51
N TRP A 93 25.10 -12.39 -8.04
CA TRP A 93 24.23 -13.41 -7.44
C TRP A 93 24.71 -13.79 -6.05
N LEU A 94 23.80 -13.97 -5.10
CA LEU A 94 24.18 -14.47 -3.77
C LEU A 94 24.47 -15.98 -3.86
N PRO A 95 25.68 -16.43 -3.46
CA PRO A 95 25.94 -17.84 -3.24
C PRO A 95 25.23 -18.32 -1.97
N CYS A 96 25.19 -19.63 -1.77
CA CYS A 96 24.89 -20.20 -0.46
C CYS A 96 25.88 -19.73 0.61
N GLY A 97 25.41 -19.48 1.83
CA GLY A 97 26.23 -19.04 2.96
C GLY A 97 25.42 -18.24 3.98
N THR A 98 26.10 -17.66 4.97
CA THR A 98 25.50 -16.92 6.09
C THR A 98 24.70 -15.67 5.69
N HIS A 99 24.92 -15.14 4.49
CA HIS A 99 24.17 -14.02 3.93
C HIS A 99 22.93 -14.44 3.11
N CYS A 100 22.72 -15.74 2.91
CA CYS A 100 21.56 -16.24 2.18
C CYS A 100 20.29 -16.16 3.05
N ARG A 101 19.34 -15.30 2.66
CA ARG A 101 18.03 -15.16 3.30
C ARG A 101 16.99 -16.05 2.61
N GLY A 102 17.18 -17.36 2.72
CA GLY A 102 16.27 -18.34 2.12
C GLY A 102 16.91 -19.71 1.95
N GLN A 103 16.52 -20.44 0.90
CA GLN A 103 16.99 -21.80 0.65
C GLN A 103 18.26 -21.81 -0.21
N CYS A 104 19.26 -22.58 0.22
CA CYS A 104 20.40 -22.91 -0.64
C CYS A 104 19.99 -24.01 -1.63
N ARG A 105 20.13 -23.76 -2.94
CA ARG A 105 19.93 -24.78 -3.99
C ARG A 105 21.00 -24.61 -5.07
N HIS A 106 21.66 -25.69 -5.47
CA HIS A 106 22.71 -25.70 -6.52
C HIS A 106 23.77 -24.59 -6.36
N GLY A 107 24.18 -24.28 -5.13
CA GLY A 107 25.15 -23.23 -4.81
C GLY A 107 24.62 -21.78 -4.84
N GLY A 108 23.37 -21.56 -5.27
CA GLY A 108 22.70 -20.26 -5.26
C GLY A 108 21.73 -20.07 -4.09
N CYS A 109 21.48 -18.82 -3.74
CA CYS A 109 20.49 -18.45 -2.73
C CYS A 109 19.11 -18.13 -3.33
N TYR A 110 18.10 -18.91 -2.95
CA TYR A 110 16.72 -18.83 -3.44
C TYR A 110 15.75 -18.37 -2.36
N TYR A 111 14.61 -17.81 -2.78
CA TYR A 111 13.51 -17.41 -1.90
C TYR A 111 12.16 -17.73 -2.52
N SER A 112 11.17 -17.85 -1.64
CA SER A 112 9.76 -17.94 -1.97
C SER A 112 8.99 -17.16 -0.90
N HIS A 113 7.98 -16.39 -1.30
CA HIS A 113 7.15 -15.61 -0.40
C HIS A 113 5.71 -15.61 -0.88
N GLY A 114 4.78 -15.92 0.02
CA GLY A 114 3.34 -15.86 -0.20
C GLY A 114 2.71 -14.72 0.58
N PHE A 115 1.71 -14.08 0.00
CA PHE A 115 0.99 -12.94 0.58
C PHE A 115 -0.38 -13.40 1.10
N SER A 116 -0.98 -12.59 1.98
CA SER A 116 -2.29 -12.89 2.60
C SER A 116 -3.46 -12.92 1.62
N ASP A 117 -3.30 -12.38 0.40
CA ASP A 117 -4.28 -12.46 -0.69
C ASP A 117 -4.16 -13.75 -1.53
N GLY A 118 -3.24 -14.65 -1.16
CA GLY A 118 -2.94 -15.88 -1.90
C GLY A 118 -2.05 -15.68 -3.13
N SER A 119 -1.57 -14.46 -3.39
CA SER A 119 -0.51 -14.24 -4.38
C SER A 119 0.85 -14.67 -3.85
N GLY A 120 1.84 -14.80 -4.73
CA GLY A 120 3.18 -15.20 -4.33
C GLY A 120 4.23 -14.93 -5.39
N LEU A 121 5.49 -14.92 -4.96
CA LEU A 121 6.66 -14.77 -5.82
C LEU A 121 7.79 -15.68 -5.33
N SER A 122 8.65 -16.12 -6.24
CA SER A 122 9.85 -16.90 -5.91
C SER A 122 10.94 -16.70 -6.95
N GLY A 123 12.18 -16.97 -6.56
CA GLY A 123 13.35 -16.83 -7.43
C GLY A 123 14.64 -16.75 -6.64
N ARG A 124 15.59 -15.91 -7.09
CA ARG A 124 16.97 -15.86 -6.56
C ARG A 124 17.36 -14.48 -6.05
N TRP A 125 18.16 -14.45 -4.98
CA TRP A 125 18.74 -13.20 -4.48
C TRP A 125 19.99 -12.81 -5.25
N LEU A 126 20.12 -11.52 -5.56
CA LEU A 126 21.36 -10.90 -6.04
C LEU A 126 21.62 -9.58 -5.29
N THR A 127 22.86 -9.07 -5.33
CA THR A 127 23.14 -7.67 -4.98
C THR A 127 23.40 -6.86 -6.23
N ASP A 128 22.85 -5.65 -6.30
CA ASP A 128 23.17 -4.70 -7.36
C ASP A 128 23.06 -3.25 -6.85
N GLN A 129 23.53 -2.29 -7.64
CA GLN A 129 23.29 -0.88 -7.43
C GLN A 129 21.84 -0.53 -7.71
N VAL A 130 21.19 0.18 -6.79
CA VAL A 130 19.82 0.67 -6.93
C VAL A 130 19.72 2.10 -6.41
N ARG A 131 18.84 2.89 -7.03
CA ARG A 131 18.44 4.22 -6.55
C ARG A 131 16.98 4.48 -6.86
N LEU A 132 16.33 5.33 -6.05
CA LEU A 132 15.02 5.86 -6.40
C LEU A 132 15.08 6.64 -7.72
N GLY A 133 14.20 6.28 -8.66
CA GLY A 133 13.87 7.03 -9.87
C GLY A 133 12.88 8.17 -9.59
N GLY A 134 12.47 8.90 -10.63
CA GLY A 134 11.47 9.98 -10.52
C GLY A 134 11.79 11.07 -9.50
N GLY A 135 13.07 11.29 -9.19
CA GLY A 135 13.50 12.13 -8.08
C GLY A 135 13.43 13.64 -8.37
N VAL A 136 12.82 14.40 -7.47
CA VAL A 136 12.89 15.88 -7.39
C VAL A 136 14.27 16.32 -6.82
N GLY A 137 15.35 15.67 -7.28
CA GLY A 137 16.69 15.76 -6.71
C GLY A 137 17.60 14.58 -7.10
N ALA A 138 18.89 14.68 -6.76
CA ALA A 138 19.90 13.70 -7.14
C ALA A 138 20.00 12.52 -6.15
N ASN A 139 19.11 11.52 -6.31
CA ASN A 139 19.19 10.26 -5.53
C ASN A 139 20.46 9.47 -5.87
N MET A 140 21.16 8.98 -4.83
CA MET A 140 22.42 8.24 -4.98
C MET A 140 22.20 6.73 -5.15
N PRO A 141 23.03 6.03 -5.95
CA PRO A 141 23.02 4.57 -6.03
C PRO A 141 23.65 3.93 -4.79
N HIS A 142 22.99 2.91 -4.26
CA HIS A 142 23.49 2.08 -3.16
C HIS A 142 23.49 0.60 -3.58
N ARG A 143 24.44 -0.20 -3.07
CA ARG A 143 24.43 -1.65 -3.29
C ARG A 143 23.46 -2.29 -2.30
N VAL A 144 22.40 -2.91 -2.81
CA VAL A 144 21.31 -3.50 -2.01
C VAL A 144 21.06 -4.93 -2.48
N MET A 145 20.58 -5.78 -1.57
CA MET A 145 20.10 -7.13 -1.91
C MET A 145 18.68 -7.03 -2.50
N VAL A 146 18.49 -7.58 -3.70
CA VAL A 146 17.23 -7.56 -4.45
C VAL A 146 16.88 -8.97 -4.92
N GLY A 147 15.59 -9.27 -4.92
CA GLY A 147 15.01 -10.52 -5.36
C GLY A 147 14.72 -10.46 -6.86
N CYS A 148 15.18 -11.46 -7.57
CA CYS A 148 15.01 -11.63 -9.01
C CYS A 148 13.97 -12.74 -9.19
N ASN A 149 12.72 -12.38 -9.53
CA ASN A 149 11.60 -13.32 -9.64
C ASN A 149 11.83 -14.26 -10.83
N GLU A 150 11.70 -15.56 -10.57
CA GLU A 150 11.71 -16.64 -11.56
C GLU A 150 10.31 -17.27 -11.72
N ARG A 151 9.40 -17.03 -10.76
CA ARG A 151 7.96 -17.32 -10.82
C ARG A 151 7.15 -16.30 -10.01
N GLU A 152 5.93 -16.04 -10.47
CA GLU A 152 4.91 -15.20 -9.83
C GLU A 152 3.54 -15.89 -9.94
N ALA A 153 2.69 -15.67 -8.94
CA ALA A 153 1.37 -16.29 -8.81
C ALA A 153 0.29 -15.29 -8.38
N GLY A 154 -0.97 -15.64 -8.61
CA GLY A 154 -2.13 -14.85 -8.18
C GLY A 154 -2.19 -13.45 -8.80
N GLN A 155 -2.37 -12.43 -7.97
CA GLN A 155 -2.50 -11.04 -8.42
C GLN A 155 -1.20 -10.46 -9.00
N LEU A 156 -0.04 -10.92 -8.55
CA LEU A 156 1.28 -10.39 -8.96
C LEU A 156 1.58 -10.67 -10.43
N TYR A 157 1.24 -11.86 -10.92
CA TYR A 157 1.32 -12.22 -12.34
C TYR A 157 0.49 -11.29 -13.26
N ARG A 158 -0.51 -10.59 -12.70
CA ARG A 158 -1.38 -9.65 -13.42
C ARG A 158 -1.10 -8.18 -13.05
N ALA A 159 -0.10 -7.90 -12.22
CA ALA A 159 0.22 -6.56 -11.76
C ALA A 159 0.92 -5.74 -12.86
N LYS A 160 0.54 -4.46 -12.97
CA LYS A 160 1.25 -3.48 -13.82
C LYS A 160 2.66 -3.18 -13.30
N ALA A 161 2.86 -3.07 -11.99
CA ALA A 161 4.19 -2.95 -11.43
C ALA A 161 5.01 -4.22 -11.71
N ASN A 162 6.31 -4.07 -11.91
CA ASN A 162 7.27 -5.15 -12.15
C ASN A 162 7.64 -5.92 -10.87
N GLY A 163 7.15 -5.49 -9.71
CA GLY A 163 7.52 -6.07 -8.42
C GLY A 163 7.08 -5.23 -7.24
N ILE A 164 7.70 -5.45 -6.08
CA ILE A 164 7.36 -4.86 -4.78
C ILE A 164 8.59 -4.20 -4.14
N LEU A 165 8.34 -3.05 -3.51
CA LEU A 165 9.22 -2.34 -2.58
C LEU A 165 8.64 -2.47 -1.17
N GLY A 166 9.10 -3.49 -0.44
CA GLY A 166 8.72 -3.76 0.94
C GLY A 166 9.52 -2.92 1.93
N LEU A 167 8.83 -2.02 2.62
CA LEU A 167 9.35 -1.07 3.61
C LEU A 167 9.03 -1.47 5.06
N GLY A 168 8.47 -2.66 5.30
CA GLY A 168 8.12 -3.17 6.64
C GLY A 168 9.31 -3.34 7.61
N PRO A 169 9.06 -3.69 8.88
CA PRO A 169 10.05 -3.62 9.97
C PRO A 169 11.33 -4.45 9.74
N THR A 170 11.21 -5.63 9.15
CA THR A 170 12.38 -6.50 8.89
C THR A 170 13.13 -6.12 7.61
N SER A 171 12.69 -5.08 6.91
CA SER A 171 13.29 -4.63 5.66
C SER A 171 14.64 -3.97 5.89
N SER A 172 15.69 -4.53 5.30
CA SER A 172 16.98 -3.84 5.25
C SER A 172 16.99 -2.67 4.26
N VAL A 173 15.96 -2.53 3.41
CA VAL A 173 15.85 -1.47 2.39
C VAL A 173 16.01 -0.07 2.99
N LEU A 174 15.39 0.20 4.15
CA LEU A 174 15.53 1.49 4.82
C LEU A 174 16.96 1.80 5.27
N ARG A 175 17.73 0.77 5.65
CA ARG A 175 19.16 0.89 5.99
C ARG A 175 20.03 0.97 4.73
N ASP A 176 19.65 0.26 3.67
CA ASP A 176 20.50 0.02 2.50
C ASP A 176 20.33 1.12 1.43
N LEU A 177 19.10 1.65 1.22
CA LEU A 177 18.81 2.81 0.35
C LEU A 177 18.90 4.17 1.05
N ALA A 178 18.81 4.18 2.39
CA ALA A 178 19.14 5.35 3.19
C ALA A 178 20.15 4.96 4.30
N PRO A 179 21.44 4.76 3.94
CA PRO A 179 22.50 4.44 4.89
C PRO A 179 22.88 5.69 5.71
N THR A 180 22.01 6.03 6.66
CA THR A 180 21.96 7.35 7.32
C THR A 180 21.99 7.26 8.84
N SER A 181 22.28 6.10 9.44
CA SER A 181 22.58 6.03 10.87
C SER A 181 23.98 6.60 11.16
N SER A 182 24.09 7.92 11.12
CA SER A 182 25.22 8.72 11.60
C SER A 182 24.70 9.97 12.31
N VAL A 183 25.53 10.57 13.16
CA VAL A 183 25.20 11.80 13.91
C VAL A 183 24.72 12.94 12.98
N VAL A 184 25.16 12.96 11.72
CA VAL A 184 24.84 13.99 10.72
C VAL A 184 23.45 13.82 10.11
N CYS A 185 22.95 12.58 9.99
CA CYS A 185 21.75 12.29 9.21
C CYS A 185 20.49 11.98 10.05
N GLY A 186 20.63 11.68 11.34
CA GLY A 186 19.47 11.46 12.23
C GLY A 186 18.90 10.02 12.22
N PRO A 187 17.70 9.79 12.77
CA PRO A 187 17.12 8.46 12.87
C PRO A 187 16.68 7.93 11.51
N LYS A 188 16.59 6.60 11.41
CA LYS A 188 16.06 5.92 10.23
C LYS A 188 14.56 6.18 10.15
N SER A 189 14.12 6.89 9.10
CA SER A 189 12.71 7.12 8.84
C SER A 189 12.38 6.96 7.36
N PHE A 190 11.09 6.86 7.06
CA PHE A 190 10.54 7.12 5.74
C PHE A 190 9.19 7.82 5.87
N ALA A 191 8.77 8.50 4.82
CA ALA A 191 7.49 9.19 4.77
C ALA A 191 6.76 8.94 3.45
N LEU A 192 5.44 8.90 3.55
CA LEU A 192 4.49 8.79 2.45
C LEU A 192 3.51 9.96 2.52
N CYS A 193 3.23 10.57 1.36
CA CYS A 193 2.11 11.48 1.20
C CYS A 193 1.40 11.11 -0.10
N LEU A 194 0.18 10.58 -0.01
CA LEU A 194 -0.58 10.05 -1.15
C LEU A 194 -1.75 10.97 -1.52
N ALA A 195 -1.90 11.30 -2.80
CA ALA A 195 -3.03 12.08 -3.35
C ALA A 195 -4.02 11.16 -4.10
N GLU A 196 -5.07 11.68 -4.77
CA GLU A 196 -5.95 10.80 -5.58
C GLU A 196 -5.17 10.08 -6.69
N TRP A 197 -4.15 10.77 -7.23
CA TRP A 197 -3.26 10.29 -8.28
C TRP A 197 -1.81 10.53 -7.89
N GLY A 198 -1.04 9.47 -7.68
CA GLY A 198 0.35 9.56 -7.25
C GLY A 198 0.54 10.12 -5.83
N GLY A 199 1.76 10.57 -5.55
CA GLY A 199 2.16 11.04 -4.22
C GLY A 199 3.67 11.22 -4.13
N SER A 200 4.22 11.23 -2.92
CA SER A 200 5.67 11.25 -2.69
C SER A 200 6.12 10.21 -1.68
N LEU A 201 7.25 9.56 -1.97
CA LEU A 201 8.03 8.75 -1.03
C LEU A 201 9.30 9.52 -0.67
N GLN A 202 9.60 9.60 0.62
CA GLN A 202 10.87 10.06 1.15
C GLN A 202 11.50 8.97 2.02
N MET A 203 12.77 8.66 1.83
CA MET A 203 13.53 7.71 2.66
C MET A 203 14.75 8.39 3.29
N GLY A 204 15.10 7.99 4.51
CA GLY A 204 16.19 8.57 5.28
C GLY A 204 15.68 9.58 6.29
N ARG A 205 16.32 10.75 6.40
CA ARG A 205 15.89 11.78 7.34
C ARG A 205 14.54 12.36 6.90
N TYR A 206 13.56 12.43 7.80
CA TYR A 206 12.34 13.18 7.51
C TYR A 206 12.61 14.70 7.44
N GLU A 207 12.06 15.34 6.41
CA GLU A 207 12.10 16.77 6.16
C GLU A 207 10.67 17.19 5.81
N ARG A 208 10.14 18.18 6.51
CA ARG A 208 8.72 18.54 6.46
C ARG A 208 8.26 18.91 5.05
N SER A 209 7.18 18.29 4.58
CA SER A 209 6.56 18.62 3.29
C SER A 209 5.90 20.01 3.29
N ARG A 210 5.87 20.65 2.11
CA ARG A 210 5.21 21.94 1.87
C ARG A 210 3.70 21.75 1.66
N GLY A 211 3.00 21.31 2.70
CA GLY A 211 1.57 21.02 2.65
C GLY A 211 1.01 20.37 3.91
N ALA A 212 1.88 19.78 4.75
CA ALA A 212 1.48 19.21 6.04
C ALA A 212 1.44 20.25 7.17
N GLY A 213 0.41 20.15 8.01
CA GLY A 213 0.40 20.78 9.34
C GLY A 213 1.49 20.24 10.28
N PRO A 214 1.51 20.66 11.56
CA PRO A 214 2.33 19.99 12.57
C PRO A 214 1.95 18.51 12.66
N LEU A 215 2.95 17.62 12.61
CA LEU A 215 2.73 16.18 12.77
C LEU A 215 2.29 15.86 14.20
N ASN A 216 1.22 15.07 14.32
CA ASN A 216 0.84 14.43 15.57
C ASN A 216 1.68 13.16 15.70
N TRP A 217 2.53 13.10 16.73
CA TRP A 217 3.42 11.97 16.97
C TRP A 217 2.84 11.02 18.02
N VAL A 218 2.85 9.73 17.73
CA VAL A 218 2.39 8.66 18.62
C VAL A 218 3.36 7.49 18.64
N PRO A 219 3.43 6.71 19.74
CA PRO A 219 4.24 5.50 19.77
C PRO A 219 3.80 4.50 18.70
N MET A 220 4.76 3.91 18.01
CA MET A 220 4.60 2.85 17.03
C MET A 220 5.19 1.54 17.58
N LYS A 221 4.64 0.40 17.20
CA LYS A 221 5.22 -0.91 17.50
C LYS A 221 5.46 -1.69 16.21
N GLU A 222 6.54 -2.45 16.18
CA GLU A 222 6.83 -3.38 15.09
C GLU A 222 6.33 -4.77 15.54
N ARG A 223 5.47 -5.42 14.74
CA ARG A 223 4.93 -6.76 15.07
C ARG A 223 4.89 -7.62 13.81
N GLY A 224 5.69 -8.68 13.79
CA GLY A 224 5.83 -9.51 12.59
C GLY A 224 6.34 -8.65 11.43
N HIS A 225 5.55 -8.56 10.36
CA HIS A 225 5.88 -7.77 9.17
C HIS A 225 5.23 -6.38 9.12
N GLY A 226 4.41 -6.01 10.12
CA GLY A 226 3.62 -4.78 10.12
C GLY A 226 4.07 -3.71 11.12
N TYR A 227 3.88 -2.44 10.75
CA TYR A 227 3.90 -1.30 11.66
C TYR A 227 2.53 -1.10 12.32
N MET A 228 2.50 -1.14 13.65
CA MET A 228 1.28 -1.09 14.46
C MET A 228 1.18 0.25 15.20
N VAL A 229 0.05 0.94 15.04
CA VAL A 229 -0.27 2.18 15.78
C VAL A 229 -1.43 1.93 16.77
N PRO A 230 -1.47 2.57 17.95
CA PRO A 230 -2.58 2.41 18.89
C PRO A 230 -3.88 2.96 18.27
N LEU A 231 -4.93 2.16 18.19
CA LEU A 231 -6.25 2.58 17.72
C LEU A 231 -7.24 2.45 18.88
N SER A 232 -7.91 3.55 19.25
CA SER A 232 -8.94 3.53 20.30
C SER A 232 -10.34 3.56 19.71
N ALA A 233 -10.60 4.49 18.80
CA ALA A 233 -11.94 4.70 18.26
C ALA A 233 -11.94 5.27 16.85
N MET A 234 -13.10 5.16 16.18
CA MET A 234 -13.49 6.02 15.06
C MET A 234 -14.82 6.69 15.39
N SER A 235 -14.94 7.99 15.14
CA SER A 235 -16.14 8.77 15.48
C SER A 235 -16.77 9.45 14.27
N VAL A 236 -18.11 9.48 14.25
CA VAL A 236 -18.93 10.17 13.25
C VAL A 236 -20.04 10.91 14.00
N ASP A 237 -20.23 12.21 13.72
CA ASP A 237 -21.19 13.08 14.41
C ASP A 237 -21.12 12.96 15.95
N GLY A 238 -19.91 12.94 16.52
CA GLY A 238 -19.68 12.79 17.97
C GLY A 238 -19.90 11.38 18.54
N HIS A 239 -20.46 10.44 17.79
CA HIS A 239 -20.68 9.07 18.24
C HIS A 239 -19.45 8.21 17.93
N ALA A 240 -18.90 7.54 18.94
CA ALA A 240 -17.70 6.71 18.80
C ALA A 240 -18.02 5.22 18.61
N VAL A 241 -17.23 4.56 17.76
CA VAL A 241 -17.05 3.12 17.71
C VAL A 241 -15.75 2.81 18.45
N ASP A 242 -15.83 2.20 19.62
CA ASP A 242 -14.65 1.71 20.35
C ASP A 242 -14.10 0.45 19.68
N PHE A 243 -12.82 0.45 19.31
CA PHE A 243 -12.13 -0.68 18.69
C PHE A 243 -11.51 -1.64 19.72
N ARG A 244 -11.25 -1.15 20.94
CA ARG A 244 -10.64 -1.94 22.05
C ARG A 244 -11.60 -3.03 22.52
N ALA A 245 -12.89 -2.69 22.61
CA ALA A 245 -13.99 -3.62 22.90
C ALA A 245 -14.09 -4.83 21.94
N TRP A 246 -13.43 -4.76 20.78
CA TRP A 246 -13.44 -5.82 19.75
C TRP A 246 -12.03 -6.37 19.43
N GLY A 247 -11.07 -6.19 20.34
CA GLY A 247 -9.71 -6.73 20.22
C GLY A 247 -8.73 -5.94 19.34
N SER A 248 -9.19 -4.86 18.69
CA SER A 248 -8.38 -4.02 17.80
C SER A 248 -7.77 -2.80 18.51
N SER A 249 -7.09 -3.00 19.65
CA SER A 249 -6.38 -1.92 20.36
C SER A 249 -5.19 -1.32 19.58
N PHE A 250 -4.77 -1.98 18.50
CA PHE A 250 -3.79 -1.53 17.54
C PHE A 250 -4.30 -1.77 16.13
N ALA A 251 -3.88 -0.93 15.19
CA ALA A 251 -4.09 -1.13 13.77
C ALA A 251 -2.75 -1.19 13.03
N GLN A 252 -2.64 -2.07 12.03
CA GLN A 252 -1.52 -2.12 11.11
C GLN A 252 -1.65 -0.98 10.09
N VAL A 253 -0.57 -0.28 9.77
CA VAL A 253 -0.56 0.77 8.74
C VAL A 253 0.10 0.22 7.47
N ASP A 254 -0.67 0.13 6.39
CA ASP A 254 -0.25 -0.63 5.20
C ASP A 254 -0.48 0.08 3.86
N ALA A 255 0.60 0.40 3.15
CA ALA A 255 0.55 0.91 1.79
C ALA A 255 0.30 -0.17 0.71
N GLY A 256 0.52 -1.45 1.02
CA GLY A 256 0.28 -2.57 0.10
C GLY A 256 -1.20 -2.95 -0.01
N THR A 257 -2.01 -2.63 0.99
CA THR A 257 -3.44 -2.95 1.05
C THR A 257 -4.32 -1.79 0.57
N THR A 258 -5.13 -1.99 -0.47
CA THR A 258 -5.96 -0.92 -1.08
C THR A 258 -7.02 -0.31 -0.16
N ARG A 259 -7.63 -1.12 0.71
CA ARG A 259 -8.78 -0.73 1.55
C ARG A 259 -8.45 -0.84 3.03
N THR A 260 -9.23 -0.17 3.85
CA THR A 260 -9.13 -0.32 5.31
C THR A 260 -9.95 -1.52 5.76
N TYR A 261 -9.33 -2.50 6.41
CA TYR A 261 -9.99 -3.72 6.89
C TYR A 261 -10.18 -3.65 8.40
N MET A 262 -11.31 -4.14 8.90
CA MET A 262 -11.60 -4.16 10.34
C MET A 262 -12.54 -5.29 10.73
N ALA A 263 -12.60 -5.59 12.03
CA ALA A 263 -13.50 -6.58 12.58
C ALA A 263 -14.98 -6.27 12.25
N SER A 264 -15.79 -7.32 12.12
CA SER A 264 -17.18 -7.28 11.64
C SER A 264 -18.12 -6.39 12.45
N ARG A 265 -17.85 -6.19 13.76
CA ARG A 265 -18.63 -5.32 14.64
C ARG A 265 -18.28 -3.83 14.43
N PRO A 266 -17.00 -3.39 14.54
CA PRO A 266 -16.57 -2.05 14.15
C PRO A 266 -17.04 -1.63 12.75
N PHE A 267 -16.87 -2.49 11.74
CA PHE A 267 -17.35 -2.24 10.37
C PHE A 267 -18.84 -1.89 10.33
N SER A 268 -19.68 -2.75 10.93
CA SER A 268 -21.12 -2.55 10.94
C SER A 268 -21.52 -1.28 11.69
N MET A 269 -20.91 -0.99 12.84
CA MET A 269 -21.20 0.21 13.62
C MET A 269 -20.82 1.51 12.89
N LEU A 270 -19.62 1.56 12.30
CA LEU A 270 -19.14 2.73 11.55
C LEU A 270 -19.98 2.98 10.30
N ARG A 271 -20.27 1.94 9.53
CA ARG A 271 -21.19 2.00 8.38
C ARG A 271 -22.58 2.50 8.79
N SER A 272 -23.14 1.99 9.89
CA SER A 272 -24.44 2.45 10.39
C SER A 272 -24.43 3.91 10.83
N LEU A 273 -23.31 4.44 11.35
CA LEU A 273 -23.17 5.87 11.65
C LEU A 273 -23.20 6.75 10.39
N ILE A 274 -22.47 6.37 9.35
CA ILE A 274 -22.48 7.08 8.05
C ILE A 274 -23.89 7.05 7.44
N LEU A 275 -24.57 5.90 7.48
CA LEU A 275 -25.95 5.77 7.00
C LEU A 275 -26.93 6.65 7.82
N ARG A 276 -26.79 6.70 9.15
CA ARG A 276 -27.58 7.61 10.01
C ARG A 276 -27.32 9.09 9.70
N HIS A 277 -26.07 9.47 9.43
CA HIS A 277 -25.73 10.82 8.98
C HIS A 277 -26.47 11.17 7.69
N CYS A 278 -26.35 10.31 6.68
CA CYS A 278 -27.02 10.54 5.40
C CYS A 278 -28.54 10.58 5.52
N ALA A 279 -29.15 9.72 6.35
CA ALA A 279 -30.59 9.72 6.57
C ALA A 279 -31.12 11.02 7.21
N ARG A 280 -30.34 11.64 8.11
CA ARG A 280 -30.69 12.90 8.78
C ARG A 280 -30.60 14.14 7.87
N ARG A 281 -29.72 14.16 6.87
CA ARG A 281 -29.59 15.29 5.94
C ARG A 281 -30.59 15.18 4.80
N SER A 282 -31.19 16.32 4.43
CA SER A 282 -32.42 16.50 3.63
C SER A 282 -32.44 15.89 2.21
N ARG A 283 -31.38 15.22 1.77
CA ARG A 283 -31.27 14.55 0.46
C ARG A 283 -30.50 13.23 0.48
N ARG A 284 -30.41 12.51 1.61
CA ARG A 284 -29.66 11.22 1.71
C ARG A 284 -28.20 11.33 1.25
N CYS A 285 -27.45 12.28 1.83
CA CYS A 285 -26.12 12.71 1.35
C CYS A 285 -26.08 13.16 -0.14
N GLY A 286 -27.21 13.63 -0.70
CA GLY A 286 -27.32 14.02 -2.10
C GLY A 286 -27.37 12.83 -3.08
N ALA A 287 -27.55 11.60 -2.60
CA ALA A 287 -27.43 10.40 -3.41
C ALA A 287 -28.77 9.87 -3.93
N SER A 288 -28.77 9.41 -5.18
CA SER A 288 -29.83 8.58 -5.76
C SER A 288 -29.48 7.11 -5.57
N SER A 289 -30.44 6.24 -5.21
CA SER A 289 -30.20 4.81 -4.98
C SER A 289 -28.99 4.49 -4.06
N PRO A 290 -29.09 4.80 -2.75
CA PRO A 290 -28.09 4.41 -1.76
C PRO A 290 -28.17 2.89 -1.51
N GLY A 291 -27.44 2.10 -2.29
CA GLY A 291 -27.03 0.78 -1.80
C GLY A 291 -26.21 1.01 -0.54
N GLY A 292 -26.45 0.26 0.55
CA GLY A 292 -25.93 0.65 1.87
C GLY A 292 -24.39 0.69 2.03
N SER A 293 -23.63 0.42 0.97
CA SER A 293 -22.17 0.59 0.88
C SER A 293 -21.71 1.33 -0.39
N CYS A 294 -22.64 1.78 -1.25
CA CYS A 294 -22.39 2.41 -2.55
C CYS A 294 -23.51 3.39 -2.95
N TRP A 295 -23.15 4.61 -3.35
CA TRP A 295 -24.07 5.70 -3.68
C TRP A 295 -23.86 6.19 -5.12
N LEU A 296 -24.93 6.41 -5.89
CA LEU A 296 -24.86 7.18 -7.13
C LEU A 296 -24.97 8.67 -6.77
N LEU A 297 -23.91 9.44 -7.01
CA LEU A 297 -23.86 10.88 -6.72
C LEU A 297 -24.13 11.66 -8.02
N PRO A 298 -25.27 12.38 -8.14
CA PRO A 298 -25.60 13.14 -9.35
C PRO A 298 -24.58 14.24 -9.66
N HIS A 299 -23.99 14.83 -8.61
CA HIS A 299 -22.96 15.87 -8.69
C HIS A 299 -21.53 15.30 -8.61
N GLY A 300 -21.36 13.99 -8.75
CA GLY A 300 -20.09 13.30 -8.67
C GLY A 300 -19.29 13.64 -7.40
N GLN A 301 -18.03 14.03 -7.57
CA GLN A 301 -17.10 14.36 -6.48
C GLN A 301 -17.58 15.52 -5.60
N ALA A 302 -18.33 16.49 -6.14
CA ALA A 302 -18.90 17.57 -5.34
C ALA A 302 -19.96 17.07 -4.33
N GLY A 303 -20.64 15.95 -4.64
CA GLY A 303 -21.60 15.31 -3.73
C GLY A 303 -20.95 14.74 -2.45
N LEU A 304 -19.63 14.53 -2.44
CA LEU A 304 -18.89 14.03 -1.28
C LEU A 304 -18.94 15.00 -0.09
N ALA A 305 -19.14 16.29 -0.33
CA ALA A 305 -19.27 17.31 0.72
C ALA A 305 -20.51 17.12 1.63
N HIS A 306 -21.46 16.26 1.25
CA HIS A 306 -22.64 15.93 2.06
C HIS A 306 -22.44 14.75 3.01
N PHE A 307 -21.31 14.04 2.91
CA PHE A 307 -20.96 12.90 3.77
C PHE A 307 -20.17 13.37 5.01
N PRO A 308 -20.19 12.62 6.12
CA PRO A 308 -19.47 13.00 7.34
C PRO A 308 -17.94 12.86 7.18
N ASN A 309 -17.17 13.63 7.94
CA ASN A 309 -15.80 13.22 8.24
C ASN A 309 -15.84 12.13 9.33
N ILE A 310 -14.93 11.15 9.24
CA ILE A 310 -14.68 10.17 10.29
C ILE A 310 -13.45 10.65 11.07
N THR A 311 -13.60 10.95 12.35
CA THR A 311 -12.43 11.26 13.21
C THR A 311 -11.83 9.94 13.71
N VAL A 312 -10.60 9.64 13.30
CA VAL A 312 -9.85 8.45 13.73
C VAL A 312 -8.96 8.83 14.92
N HIS A 313 -9.06 8.06 16.01
CA HIS A 313 -8.34 8.32 17.26
C HIS A 313 -7.16 7.36 17.37
N ILE A 314 -5.98 7.85 16.98
CA ILE A 314 -4.73 7.09 16.98
C ILE A 314 -3.90 7.57 18.18
N GLY A 315 -3.79 6.77 19.24
CA GLY A 315 -3.13 7.18 20.48
C GLY A 315 -3.72 8.49 21.05
N ALA A 316 -2.90 9.56 21.08
CA ALA A 316 -3.33 10.92 21.44
C ALA A 316 -3.75 11.78 20.23
N ALA A 317 -3.42 11.35 19.01
CA ALA A 317 -3.76 12.04 17.77
C ALA A 317 -5.24 11.83 17.40
N ARG A 318 -5.85 12.88 16.84
CA ARG A 318 -7.18 12.85 16.23
C ARG A 318 -7.06 13.37 14.81
N VAL A 319 -7.36 12.53 13.83
CA VAL A 319 -7.12 12.81 12.40
C VAL A 319 -8.43 12.65 11.63
N GLN A 320 -8.74 13.58 10.72
CA GLN A 320 -9.92 13.41 9.87
C GLN A 320 -9.63 12.47 8.71
N TRP A 321 -10.49 11.45 8.59
CA TRP A 321 -10.59 10.59 7.44
C TRP A 321 -11.82 11.04 6.64
N THR A 322 -11.56 11.67 5.49
CA THR A 322 -12.53 12.48 4.75
C THR A 322 -13.27 11.65 3.68
N PRO A 323 -14.48 12.05 3.25
CA PRO A 323 -15.24 11.34 2.21
C PRO A 323 -14.47 11.07 0.91
N ARG A 324 -13.57 11.98 0.50
CA ARG A 324 -12.69 11.80 -0.67
C ARG A 324 -11.64 10.68 -0.55
N ALA A 325 -11.46 10.13 0.66
CA ALA A 325 -10.52 9.05 0.96
C ALA A 325 -11.27 7.74 1.28
N TYR A 326 -12.30 7.79 2.13
CA TYR A 326 -13.06 6.59 2.50
C TYR A 326 -14.16 6.21 1.50
N LEU A 327 -14.47 7.02 0.49
CA LEU A 327 -15.33 6.66 -0.64
C LEU A 327 -14.52 6.62 -1.95
N ARG A 328 -14.41 5.43 -2.55
CA ARG A 328 -13.72 5.22 -3.84
C ARG A 328 -14.70 5.16 -5.02
N ARG A 329 -14.25 5.53 -6.22
CA ARG A 329 -15.10 5.60 -7.41
C ARG A 329 -15.15 4.22 -8.10
N GLN A 330 -16.36 3.74 -8.37
CA GLN A 330 -16.66 2.49 -9.06
C GLN A 330 -17.63 2.79 -10.20
N GLY A 331 -17.07 3.11 -11.38
CA GLY A 331 -17.85 3.64 -12.50
C GLY A 331 -18.56 4.94 -12.10
N ARG A 332 -19.89 4.91 -12.09
CA ARG A 332 -20.74 6.05 -11.67
C ARG A 332 -21.09 6.05 -10.17
N ARG A 333 -20.62 5.09 -9.38
CA ARG A 333 -20.92 4.97 -7.94
C ARG A 333 -19.71 5.37 -7.09
N TRP A 334 -19.97 5.86 -5.89
CA TRP A 334 -18.98 6.04 -4.83
C TRP A 334 -19.24 5.00 -3.76
N CYS A 335 -18.26 4.18 -3.42
CA CYS A 335 -18.42 3.02 -2.54
C CYS A 335 -17.45 3.09 -1.37
N LEU A 336 -17.84 2.50 -0.23
CA LEU A 336 -16.97 2.39 0.94
C LEU A 336 -15.63 1.74 0.57
N ALA A 337 -14.55 2.46 0.83
CA ALA A 337 -13.17 2.00 0.67
C ALA A 337 -12.65 1.32 1.96
N PHE A 338 -13.56 0.79 2.76
CA PHE A 338 -13.27 -0.02 3.93
C PHE A 338 -14.23 -1.22 4.01
N GLU A 339 -13.75 -2.33 4.54
CA GLU A 339 -14.40 -3.63 4.49
C GLU A 339 -14.35 -4.37 5.83
N ARG A 340 -15.14 -5.45 5.93
CA ARG A 340 -15.15 -6.35 7.09
C ARG A 340 -14.24 -7.54 6.81
N ASP A 341 -13.49 -7.96 7.81
CA ASP A 341 -12.48 -9.01 7.66
C ASP A 341 -12.73 -10.24 8.56
N GLY A 342 -13.81 -10.24 9.35
CA GLY A 342 -14.18 -11.33 10.26
C GLY A 342 -14.47 -10.86 11.70
N PRO A 343 -14.93 -11.74 12.61
CA PRO A 343 -15.44 -11.32 13.92
C PRO A 343 -14.40 -10.68 14.86
N ARG A 344 -13.12 -11.10 14.77
CA ARG A 344 -12.02 -10.66 15.65
C ARG A 344 -10.75 -10.27 14.88
N SER A 345 -10.88 -10.02 13.57
CA SER A 345 -9.74 -9.74 12.69
C SER A 345 -9.08 -8.40 13.04
N PRO A 346 -7.74 -8.30 12.95
CA PRO A 346 -7.03 -7.07 13.26
C PRO A 346 -7.43 -5.94 12.31
N THR A 347 -7.34 -4.70 12.77
CA THR A 347 -7.61 -3.55 11.89
C THR A 347 -6.37 -3.24 11.04
N VAL A 348 -6.55 -3.08 9.73
CA VAL A 348 -5.52 -2.63 8.78
C VAL A 348 -5.97 -1.30 8.19
N LEU A 349 -5.21 -0.24 8.46
CA LEU A 349 -5.35 1.07 7.86
C LEU A 349 -4.62 1.06 6.51
N GLY A 350 -5.35 0.65 5.48
CA GLY A 350 -4.85 0.56 4.10
C GLY A 350 -4.79 1.92 3.39
N LEU A 351 -4.43 1.91 2.10
CA LEU A 351 -4.31 3.11 1.25
C LEU A 351 -5.50 4.07 1.36
N SER A 352 -6.74 3.56 1.44
CA SER A 352 -7.91 4.41 1.61
C SER A 352 -7.90 5.29 2.86
N PHE A 353 -7.19 4.90 3.93
CA PHE A 353 -6.90 5.75 5.08
C PHE A 353 -5.69 6.67 4.86
N LEU A 354 -4.63 6.20 4.18
CA LEU A 354 -3.38 6.96 3.97
C LEU A 354 -3.52 8.16 3.01
N LEU A 355 -4.62 8.23 2.25
CA LEU A 355 -4.89 9.33 1.31
C LEU A 355 -5.07 10.68 2.00
N TYR A 356 -4.34 11.68 1.49
CA TYR A 356 -4.30 13.07 1.95
C TYR A 356 -3.76 13.28 3.36
N HIS A 357 -2.92 12.36 3.83
CA HIS A 357 -2.10 12.53 5.01
C HIS A 357 -0.62 12.48 4.66
N GLU A 358 0.16 13.32 5.35
CA GLU A 358 1.60 13.14 5.48
C GLU A 358 1.83 12.16 6.63
N ILE A 359 2.44 11.02 6.31
CA ILE A 359 2.65 9.92 7.25
C ILE A 359 4.14 9.63 7.33
N VAL A 360 4.69 9.65 8.55
CA VAL A 360 6.12 9.43 8.82
C VAL A 360 6.31 8.25 9.76
N PHE A 361 7.06 7.26 9.30
CA PHE A 361 7.51 6.12 10.09
C PHE A 361 8.92 6.43 10.60
N ASP A 362 9.06 6.99 11.81
CA ASP A 362 10.35 7.17 12.50
C ASP A 362 10.72 5.86 13.22
N VAL A 363 11.12 4.87 12.41
CA VAL A 363 11.54 3.53 12.85
C VAL A 363 12.68 3.63 13.87
N GLY A 364 13.63 4.56 13.66
CA GLY A 364 14.75 4.79 14.58
C GLY A 364 14.36 5.30 15.98
N ARG A 365 13.12 5.75 16.17
CA ARG A 365 12.56 6.13 17.48
C ARG A 365 11.31 5.34 17.88
N HIS A 366 10.87 4.40 17.06
CA HIS A 366 9.57 3.72 17.16
C HIS A 366 8.40 4.73 17.31
N MET A 367 8.39 5.78 16.48
CA MET A 367 7.35 6.81 16.46
C MET A 367 6.65 6.88 15.10
N PHE A 368 5.35 7.12 15.12
CA PHE A 368 4.52 7.36 13.94
C PHE A 368 4.03 8.81 13.96
N GLY A 369 4.31 9.56 12.91
CA GLY A 369 3.89 10.94 12.73
C GLY A 369 2.78 11.03 11.69
N ILE A 370 1.69 11.74 11.99
CA ILE A 370 0.58 11.93 11.04
C ILE A 370 -0.01 13.35 11.08
N ALA A 371 -0.24 13.93 9.91
CA ALA A 371 -1.00 15.15 9.72
C ALA A 371 -1.81 15.09 8.42
N GLU A 372 -2.93 15.81 8.36
CA GLU A 372 -3.60 16.13 7.09
C GLU A 372 -2.67 16.99 6.21
N ALA A 373 -2.65 16.70 4.91
CA ALA A 373 -1.73 17.34 3.97
C ALA A 373 -2.33 17.47 2.56
N GLN A 374 -1.88 18.47 1.81
CA GLN A 374 -1.99 18.46 0.35
C GLN A 374 -0.79 17.72 -0.23
N CYS A 375 -0.97 16.43 -0.55
CA CYS A 375 0.05 15.60 -1.17
C CYS A 375 0.22 15.92 -2.67
N PRO A 376 1.42 15.74 -3.26
CA PRO A 376 1.66 16.09 -4.66
C PRO A 376 0.99 15.10 -5.61
N GLU A 377 0.25 15.59 -6.60
CA GLU A 377 -0.39 14.75 -7.62
C GLU A 377 0.52 14.44 -8.81
N SER A 378 0.33 13.25 -9.39
CA SER A 378 0.92 12.82 -10.67
C SER A 378 0.05 11.76 -11.32
N GLN A 379 -0.75 12.19 -12.28
CA GLN A 379 -1.57 11.31 -13.12
C GLN A 379 -0.73 10.57 -14.17
N GLU A 380 0.29 11.24 -14.71
CA GLU A 380 1.17 10.71 -15.74
C GLU A 380 2.52 10.28 -15.16
N ARG A 381 2.95 9.06 -15.52
CA ARG A 381 4.32 8.57 -15.30
C ARG A 381 5.14 8.89 -16.56
N PRO A 382 6.23 9.67 -16.48
CA PRO A 382 7.09 9.93 -17.63
C PRO A 382 7.59 8.64 -18.30
N SER A 383 7.78 8.69 -19.61
CA SER A 383 8.46 7.62 -20.36
C SER A 383 9.84 7.32 -19.77
N ALA A 384 10.32 6.08 -19.94
CA ALA A 384 11.69 5.75 -19.54
C ALA A 384 12.66 6.66 -20.31
N PRO A 385 13.62 7.33 -19.64
CA PRO A 385 14.71 7.93 -20.37
C PRO A 385 15.42 6.82 -21.17
N PRO A 386 15.85 7.07 -22.42
CA PRO A 386 16.60 6.08 -23.19
C PRO A 386 17.84 5.66 -22.39
N PRO A 387 18.26 4.38 -22.47
CA PRO A 387 19.32 3.83 -21.63
C PRO A 387 20.61 4.63 -21.79
N THR A 388 20.89 5.47 -20.80
CA THR A 388 22.02 6.40 -20.85
C THR A 388 23.28 5.62 -20.54
N VAL A 389 24.05 5.32 -21.58
CA VAL A 389 25.42 4.83 -21.45
C VAL A 389 26.25 5.96 -20.83
N GLN A 390 26.32 6.00 -19.50
CA GLN A 390 27.19 6.90 -18.76
C GLN A 390 28.65 6.66 -19.19
N PRO A 391 29.31 7.61 -19.86
CA PRO A 391 30.74 7.52 -20.13
C PRO A 391 31.46 7.83 -18.82
N TYR A 392 31.80 6.80 -18.05
CA TYR A 392 32.67 6.98 -16.89
C TYR A 392 34.03 7.50 -17.38
N GLY A 393 34.50 8.56 -16.72
CA GLY A 393 35.64 9.38 -17.16
C GLY A 393 36.90 8.56 -17.47
N GLY A 394 37.65 9.04 -18.46
CA GLY A 394 38.78 8.32 -19.04
C GLY A 394 39.84 7.92 -18.02
N ARG A 395 40.38 6.71 -18.20
CA ARG A 395 41.66 6.29 -17.62
C ARG A 395 42.75 6.60 -18.66
N PRO A 396 43.97 7.04 -18.26
CA PRO A 396 44.96 7.57 -19.21
C PRO A 396 45.39 6.55 -20.28
N ALA A 397 45.65 7.04 -21.49
CA ALA A 397 46.13 6.24 -22.60
C ALA A 397 47.60 5.81 -22.39
N GLY A 398 47.95 4.58 -22.80
CA GLY A 398 49.32 4.08 -22.75
C GLY A 398 49.44 2.56 -22.84
N GLY A 399 49.37 2.02 -24.07
CA GLY A 399 49.62 0.59 -24.34
C GLY A 399 49.32 0.23 -25.81
N PRO A 400 50.24 -0.41 -26.55
CA PRO A 400 50.08 -0.68 -27.98
C PRO A 400 49.10 -1.85 -28.27
N PRO A 401 48.53 -1.93 -29.49
CA PRO A 401 47.40 -2.83 -29.78
C PRO A 401 47.82 -4.30 -29.96
N GLY A 402 47.24 -5.17 -29.15
CA GLY A 402 47.22 -6.62 -29.39
C GLY A 402 46.19 -6.99 -30.46
N ARG A 403 46.57 -7.87 -31.40
CA ARG A 403 45.77 -8.27 -32.57
C ARG A 403 44.42 -8.90 -32.18
N ALA A 404 43.37 -8.50 -32.90
CA ALA A 404 42.08 -9.20 -32.88
C ALA A 404 42.16 -10.51 -33.68
N PHE A 405 41.61 -11.59 -33.12
CA PHE A 405 41.30 -12.82 -33.85
C PHE A 405 39.79 -12.93 -34.04
N THR A 406 39.33 -12.74 -35.28
CA THR A 406 37.98 -13.06 -35.72
C THR A 406 37.96 -14.50 -36.25
N GLN A 407 37.04 -15.34 -35.77
CA GLN A 407 36.59 -16.53 -36.51
C GLN A 407 35.06 -16.65 -36.47
N PRO A 408 34.44 -17.14 -37.56
CA PRO A 408 32.98 -17.14 -37.73
C PRO A 408 32.28 -18.36 -37.11
N VAL A 409 30.97 -18.20 -36.91
CA VAL A 409 30.03 -19.21 -36.39
C VAL A 409 29.52 -20.11 -37.54
N PRO A 410 29.45 -21.45 -37.36
CA PRO A 410 28.63 -22.32 -38.21
C PRO A 410 27.21 -22.50 -37.63
N ALA A 411 26.20 -22.58 -38.50
CA ALA A 411 24.78 -22.69 -38.11
C ALA A 411 24.09 -23.86 -38.84
N VAL A 412 23.40 -24.74 -38.10
CA VAL A 412 22.55 -25.86 -38.59
C VAL A 412 21.61 -26.32 -37.45
N PRO A 413 20.48 -27.01 -37.70
CA PRO A 413 19.29 -26.62 -38.46
C PRO A 413 18.01 -26.52 -37.59
N ALA A 414 16.88 -26.17 -38.19
CA ALA A 414 15.56 -26.29 -37.56
C ALA A 414 15.01 -27.74 -37.62
N VAL A 415 14.22 -28.14 -36.62
CA VAL A 415 13.40 -29.37 -36.62
C VAL A 415 11.96 -28.99 -36.24
N ALA A 416 10.99 -29.57 -36.94
CA ALA A 416 9.58 -29.22 -36.82
C ALA A 416 8.77 -30.22 -35.98
N GLY A 417 7.88 -29.69 -35.14
CA GLY A 417 6.50 -30.16 -34.93
C GLY A 417 6.25 -31.54 -34.31
N VAL A 418 5.87 -31.55 -33.03
CA VAL A 418 4.71 -32.31 -32.52
C VAL A 418 3.98 -31.42 -31.50
N ALA A 419 2.65 -31.39 -31.52
CA ALA A 419 1.83 -30.65 -30.58
C ALA A 419 1.02 -31.60 -29.68
N PRO A 420 1.05 -31.47 -28.35
CA PRO A 420 0.11 -32.14 -27.46
C PRO A 420 -1.16 -31.29 -27.26
N THR A 421 -2.32 -31.95 -27.22
CA THR A 421 -3.62 -31.33 -26.95
C THR A 421 -3.81 -31.01 -25.47
N GLY A 422 -4.25 -29.79 -25.16
CA GLY A 422 -4.24 -29.21 -23.80
C GLY A 422 -5.24 -29.76 -22.77
N ALA A 423 -5.58 -31.06 -22.81
CA ALA A 423 -6.42 -31.71 -21.80
C ALA A 423 -5.59 -32.58 -20.81
N GLU A 424 -4.47 -33.17 -21.25
CA GLU A 424 -3.65 -34.05 -20.39
C GLU A 424 -2.77 -33.25 -19.42
N VAL A 425 -2.35 -32.04 -19.80
CA VAL A 425 -1.49 -31.16 -18.99
C VAL A 425 -2.21 -30.64 -17.72
N GLU A 426 -3.53 -30.48 -17.77
CA GLU A 426 -4.31 -30.04 -16.59
C GLU A 426 -4.42 -31.15 -15.53
N ALA A 427 -4.43 -32.42 -15.94
CA ALA A 427 -4.50 -33.56 -15.02
C ALA A 427 -3.18 -33.80 -14.27
N GLU A 428 -2.03 -33.75 -14.97
CA GLU A 428 -0.72 -33.88 -14.30
C GLU A 428 -0.46 -32.72 -13.32
N SER A 429 -0.84 -31.50 -13.70
CA SER A 429 -0.72 -30.30 -12.85
C SER A 429 -1.51 -30.42 -11.53
N ALA A 430 -2.74 -30.96 -11.60
CA ALA A 430 -3.56 -31.20 -10.42
C ALA A 430 -2.96 -32.29 -9.52
N ILE A 431 -2.43 -33.37 -10.11
CA ILE A 431 -1.78 -34.46 -9.37
C ILE A 431 -0.51 -33.98 -8.65
N GLU A 432 0.30 -33.15 -9.29
CA GLU A 432 1.52 -32.61 -8.67
C GLU A 432 1.18 -31.64 -7.52
N THR A 433 0.15 -30.81 -7.68
CA THR A 433 -0.36 -29.92 -6.62
C THR A 433 -0.84 -30.73 -5.40
N ILE A 434 -1.52 -31.86 -5.60
CA ILE A 434 -1.98 -32.74 -4.51
C ILE A 434 -0.80 -33.38 -3.78
N LYS A 435 0.28 -33.77 -4.49
CA LYS A 435 1.52 -34.27 -3.86
C LYS A 435 2.19 -33.20 -2.99
N GLU A 436 2.27 -31.95 -3.48
CA GLU A 436 2.87 -30.84 -2.74
C GLU A 436 2.09 -30.52 -1.45
N VAL A 437 0.75 -30.49 -1.52
CA VAL A 437 -0.11 -30.32 -0.32
C VAL A 437 0.05 -31.50 0.65
N GLY A 438 0.12 -32.74 0.15
CA GLY A 438 0.36 -33.92 0.97
C GLY A 438 1.71 -33.91 1.68
N GLN A 439 2.76 -33.39 1.04
CA GLN A 439 4.07 -33.21 1.68
C GLN A 439 4.03 -32.10 2.74
N TYR A 440 3.39 -30.97 2.45
CA TYR A 440 3.23 -29.86 3.40
C TYR A 440 2.51 -30.30 4.69
N LEU A 441 1.48 -31.14 4.58
CA LEU A 441 0.77 -31.69 5.74
C LEU A 441 1.65 -32.62 6.58
N LYS A 442 2.45 -33.49 5.96
CA LYS A 442 3.43 -34.36 6.66
C LYS A 442 4.52 -33.55 7.37
N ASP A 443 5.00 -32.48 6.73
CA ASP A 443 5.98 -31.58 7.33
C ASP A 443 5.35 -30.84 8.52
N LEU A 444 4.07 -30.45 8.45
CA LEU A 444 3.33 -29.85 9.57
C LEU A 444 3.18 -30.83 10.75
N GLU A 445 2.79 -32.07 10.47
CA GLU A 445 2.59 -33.14 11.46
C GLU A 445 3.91 -33.52 12.15
N THR A 446 5.00 -33.55 11.38
CA THR A 446 6.37 -33.77 11.90
C THR A 446 6.80 -32.61 12.81
N ASN A 447 6.55 -31.35 12.42
CA ASN A 447 6.88 -30.18 13.22
C ASN A 447 6.00 -30.06 14.48
N LEU A 448 4.73 -30.45 14.41
CA LEU A 448 3.83 -30.50 15.58
C LEU A 448 4.27 -31.60 16.55
N SER A 449 4.65 -32.77 16.03
CA SER A 449 5.19 -33.89 16.83
C SER A 449 6.50 -33.52 17.52
N ALA A 450 7.43 -32.88 16.80
CA ALA A 450 8.67 -32.36 17.38
C ALA A 450 8.41 -31.31 18.47
N SER A 451 7.43 -30.42 18.25
CA SER A 451 7.01 -29.43 19.25
C SER A 451 6.40 -30.09 20.49
N LEU A 452 5.55 -31.11 20.32
CA LEU A 452 4.95 -31.85 21.43
C LEU A 452 5.99 -32.65 22.22
N GLN A 453 7.02 -33.21 21.57
CA GLN A 453 8.16 -33.83 22.24
C GLN A 453 9.02 -32.80 23.01
N GLN A 454 9.13 -31.58 22.50
CA GLN A 454 9.90 -30.50 23.14
C GLN A 454 9.16 -29.86 24.34
N PHE A 455 7.83 -29.76 24.30
CA PHE A 455 7.03 -29.11 25.35
C PHE A 455 6.28 -30.08 26.31
N GLY A 456 6.12 -31.36 25.95
CA GLY A 456 5.51 -32.38 26.81
C GLY A 456 6.17 -32.51 28.20
N PRO A 457 7.51 -32.54 28.31
CA PRO A 457 8.19 -32.59 29.62
C PRO A 457 7.97 -31.34 30.49
N LEU A 458 7.72 -30.18 29.87
CA LEU A 458 7.46 -28.91 30.58
C LEU A 458 6.02 -28.85 31.13
N LEU A 459 5.05 -29.43 30.43
CA LEU A 459 3.66 -29.50 30.89
C LEU A 459 3.49 -30.40 32.12
N HIS A 460 4.32 -31.44 32.27
CA HIS A 460 4.33 -32.30 33.46
C HIS A 460 4.96 -31.67 34.72
N GLN A 461 5.61 -30.50 34.59
CA GLN A 461 6.20 -29.78 35.74
C GLN A 461 5.28 -28.66 36.29
N LEU A 462 4.12 -28.43 35.67
CA LEU A 462 3.13 -27.49 36.20
C LEU A 462 2.43 -28.11 37.43
N PRO A 463 2.39 -27.43 38.58
CA PRO A 463 1.72 -27.96 39.77
C PRO A 463 0.22 -28.11 39.50
N ARG A 464 -0.33 -29.29 39.79
CA ARG A 464 -1.78 -29.55 39.69
C ARG A 464 -2.52 -28.63 40.66
N TRP A 465 -3.42 -27.81 40.12
CA TRP A 465 -4.25 -26.91 40.90
C TRP A 465 -5.46 -27.68 41.44
N SER A 466 -5.51 -27.89 42.76
CA SER A 466 -6.67 -28.45 43.45
C SER A 466 -7.47 -27.31 44.09
N PRO A 467 -8.78 -27.18 43.83
CA PRO A 467 -9.62 -26.24 44.55
C PRO A 467 -9.86 -26.77 45.97
N ALA A 468 -9.28 -26.12 46.97
CA ALA A 468 -9.61 -26.36 48.37
C ALA A 468 -10.91 -25.62 48.73
N ALA A 469 -11.80 -26.32 49.43
CA ALA A 469 -13.03 -25.76 49.97
C ALA A 469 -12.88 -25.34 51.45
N GLU A 470 -13.90 -24.64 51.94
CA GLU A 470 -14.29 -24.45 53.35
C GLU A 470 -13.56 -23.41 54.24
N ASP A 471 -14.37 -22.38 54.55
CA ASP A 471 -14.89 -22.07 55.91
C ASP A 471 -14.14 -21.10 56.85
N GLY A 472 -14.94 -20.34 57.62
CA GLY A 472 -14.91 -20.60 59.06
C GLY A 472 -14.12 -19.71 60.01
N SER A 473 -14.27 -18.38 59.95
CA SER A 473 -14.15 -17.48 61.12
C SER A 473 -12.79 -17.32 61.86
N ARG A 474 -12.34 -16.07 62.03
CA ARG A 474 -12.25 -15.34 63.32
C ARG A 474 -11.43 -14.05 63.16
N GLN A 475 -11.84 -13.00 63.86
CA GLN A 475 -11.22 -11.67 63.82
C GLN A 475 -10.16 -11.50 64.93
N SER A 476 -9.08 -10.78 64.62
CA SER A 476 -8.52 -9.74 65.51
C SER A 476 -7.63 -8.77 64.70
N PRO A 477 -7.48 -7.50 65.14
CA PRO A 477 -7.18 -6.41 64.22
C PRO A 477 -5.68 -6.08 64.08
N GLN A 478 -5.33 -5.52 62.91
CA GLN A 478 -4.07 -4.83 62.62
C GLN A 478 -4.39 -3.42 62.07
N PRO A 479 -3.48 -2.43 62.23
CA PRO A 479 -3.87 -1.02 62.29
C PRO A 479 -4.21 -0.42 60.91
N VAL A 480 -5.22 0.47 60.92
CA VAL A 480 -5.60 1.27 59.75
C VAL A 480 -4.54 2.34 59.50
N VAL A 481 -3.83 2.21 58.37
CA VAL A 481 -3.06 3.33 57.80
C VAL A 481 -4.05 4.25 57.07
N PRO A 482 -4.10 5.56 57.38
CA PRO A 482 -5.03 6.47 56.72
C PRO A 482 -4.68 6.63 55.23
N ALA A 483 -5.70 6.62 54.37
CA ALA A 483 -5.53 6.89 52.95
C ALA A 483 -5.01 8.33 52.74
N PRO A 484 -4.11 8.57 51.77
CA PRO A 484 -3.65 9.91 51.46
C PRO A 484 -4.81 10.79 50.97
N ALA A 485 -4.84 12.04 51.44
CA ALA A 485 -5.89 12.99 51.10
C ALA A 485 -5.98 13.25 49.58
N PRO A 486 -7.18 13.44 49.02
CA PRO A 486 -7.34 13.74 47.60
C PRO A 486 -6.67 15.08 47.26
N LEU A 487 -5.94 15.11 46.15
CA LEU A 487 -5.30 16.33 45.63
C LEU A 487 -6.37 17.39 45.30
N PRO A 488 -6.12 18.69 45.59
CA PRO A 488 -7.06 19.75 45.27
C PRO A 488 -7.26 19.88 43.76
N ALA A 489 -8.48 20.20 43.35
CA ALA A 489 -8.82 20.39 41.95
C ALA A 489 -8.02 21.56 41.33
N PRO A 490 -7.59 21.46 40.06
CA PRO A 490 -6.86 22.54 39.40
C PRO A 490 -7.76 23.78 39.23
N ALA A 491 -7.19 24.95 39.48
CA ALA A 491 -7.88 26.23 39.33
C ALA A 491 -8.37 26.45 37.88
N PRO A 492 -9.52 27.12 37.67
CA PRO A 492 -10.03 27.41 36.34
C PRO A 492 -9.06 28.33 35.57
N ALA A 493 -8.87 28.04 34.28
CA ALA A 493 -8.02 28.85 33.41
C ALA A 493 -8.59 30.27 33.24
N PRO A 494 -7.74 31.30 33.15
CA PRO A 494 -8.18 32.67 32.91
C PRO A 494 -8.86 32.79 31.54
N ALA A 495 -9.88 33.65 31.46
CA ALA A 495 -10.63 33.90 30.24
C ALA A 495 -9.72 34.48 29.12
N PRO A 496 -9.95 34.12 27.84
CA PRO A 496 -9.16 34.65 26.73
C PRO A 496 -9.38 36.16 26.58
N ALA A 497 -8.29 36.88 26.27
CA ALA A 497 -8.34 38.31 25.98
C ALA A 497 -9.20 38.61 24.73
N PRO A 498 -9.91 39.77 24.70
CA PRO A 498 -10.74 40.13 23.56
C PRO A 498 -9.90 40.32 22.29
N VAL A 499 -10.43 39.79 21.17
CA VAL A 499 -9.80 39.91 19.84
C VAL A 499 -9.95 41.35 19.33
N PRO A 500 -8.89 41.99 18.79
CA PRO A 500 -9.01 43.32 18.21
C PRO A 500 -9.91 43.32 16.97
N ALA A 501 -10.74 44.36 16.85
CA ALA A 501 -11.68 44.52 15.73
C ALA A 501 -10.94 44.68 14.38
N PRO A 502 -11.52 44.21 13.26
CA PRO A 502 -10.98 44.47 11.93
C PRO A 502 -11.07 45.97 11.58
N PRO A 503 -10.12 46.51 10.78
CA PRO A 503 -10.17 47.89 10.34
C PRO A 503 -11.39 48.15 9.43
N ALA A 504 -11.92 49.38 9.49
CA ALA A 504 -13.13 49.78 8.80
C ALA A 504 -12.98 49.75 7.26
N GLN A 505 -14.08 49.44 6.59
CA GLN A 505 -14.24 49.69 5.15
C GLN A 505 -14.71 51.13 4.95
N GLU A 506 -14.03 51.87 4.08
CA GLU A 506 -14.52 53.16 3.55
C GLU A 506 -15.39 52.94 2.29
N PRO A 507 -16.26 53.91 1.95
CA PRO A 507 -17.59 53.59 1.42
C PRO A 507 -17.68 53.45 -0.10
N THR A 508 -18.69 52.69 -0.52
CA THR A 508 -19.21 52.64 -1.89
C THR A 508 -19.90 53.95 -2.30
N ALA A 509 -19.63 54.42 -3.52
CA ALA A 509 -20.47 55.41 -4.21
C ALA A 509 -21.45 54.72 -5.18
N GLU A 510 -22.59 55.36 -5.43
CA GLU A 510 -23.79 54.74 -5.98
C GLU A 510 -23.84 54.62 -7.52
N ALA A 511 -24.83 53.87 -8.01
CA ALA A 511 -25.04 53.56 -9.42
C ALA A 511 -25.80 54.65 -10.18
N SER A 512 -25.72 54.63 -11.52
CA SER A 512 -26.80 55.13 -12.38
C SER A 512 -26.85 54.39 -13.72
N THR A 513 -28.08 54.18 -14.19
CA THR A 513 -28.48 53.38 -15.35
C THR A 513 -28.63 54.22 -16.62
N THR A 514 -28.26 53.66 -17.79
CA THR A 514 -28.93 54.01 -19.07
C THR A 514 -28.83 52.91 -20.14
N THR A 515 -29.77 52.97 -21.09
CA THR A 515 -30.22 51.96 -22.06
C THR A 515 -29.37 51.92 -23.36
N PRO A 516 -29.28 50.79 -24.11
CA PRO A 516 -28.52 50.69 -25.38
C PRO A 516 -29.37 50.91 -26.65
N LEU A 517 -28.70 51.13 -27.81
CA LEU A 517 -29.06 50.84 -29.23
C LEU A 517 -27.94 51.46 -30.17
N PRO A 518 -27.87 51.27 -31.52
CA PRO A 518 -27.17 50.15 -32.19
C PRO A 518 -26.21 50.58 -33.37
N LEU A 519 -25.85 49.61 -34.25
CA LEU A 519 -25.18 49.75 -35.58
C LEU A 519 -23.63 49.98 -35.52
N ASP A 520 -22.79 49.56 -36.49
CA ASP A 520 -22.99 48.79 -37.74
C ASP A 520 -21.72 47.98 -38.14
N SER A 521 -21.80 47.15 -39.21
CA SER A 521 -20.65 46.42 -39.80
C SER A 521 -19.92 47.23 -40.90
N PRO A 522 -18.67 46.86 -41.30
CA PRO A 522 -18.51 46.02 -42.50
C PRO A 522 -17.27 45.07 -42.51
N GLY A 523 -17.24 44.11 -43.46
CA GLY A 523 -16.02 43.37 -43.88
C GLY A 523 -15.60 43.76 -45.31
N PRO A 524 -15.04 42.86 -46.16
CA PRO A 524 -14.10 41.75 -45.95
C PRO A 524 -12.84 41.87 -46.88
N LEU A 525 -12.34 40.76 -47.48
CA LEU A 525 -11.16 40.59 -48.40
C LEU A 525 -9.82 40.22 -47.70
N THR A 526 -8.93 39.34 -48.18
CA THR A 526 -8.86 38.54 -49.44
C THR A 526 -8.01 37.24 -49.32
N ASP A 527 -8.15 36.37 -50.33
CA ASP A 527 -7.52 35.04 -50.57
C ASP A 527 -5.98 34.89 -50.58
N ARG A 528 -5.55 33.65 -50.26
CA ARG A 528 -4.84 32.69 -51.17
C ARG A 528 -4.85 31.28 -50.52
N GLN A 529 -5.55 30.27 -51.06
CA GLN A 529 -5.20 29.37 -52.20
C GLN A 529 -3.88 28.57 -51.97
N PHE A 530 -3.71 27.27 -52.24
CA PHE A 530 -4.52 26.14 -52.81
C PHE A 530 -3.89 24.80 -52.26
N ALA A 531 -4.35 23.54 -52.41
CA ALA A 531 -5.44 22.84 -53.13
C ALA A 531 -5.82 21.54 -52.33
N ILE A 532 -6.99 20.87 -52.44
CA ILE A 532 -7.54 19.92 -53.49
C ILE A 532 -6.76 18.57 -53.56
N ALA A 533 -7.34 17.37 -53.56
CA ALA A 533 -8.73 16.86 -53.77
C ALA A 533 -9.12 15.77 -52.72
N GLY A 534 -10.35 15.23 -52.62
CA GLY A 534 -11.66 15.44 -53.28
C GLY A 534 -12.67 14.41 -52.71
N PHE A 535 -13.87 14.82 -52.26
CA PHE A 535 -15.18 14.73 -52.96
C PHE A 535 -15.61 13.31 -53.43
N ALA A 536 -16.87 12.85 -53.31
CA ALA A 536 -18.18 13.51 -53.12
C ALA A 536 -19.14 12.59 -52.29
N THR A 537 -20.00 13.04 -51.35
CA THR A 537 -21.41 13.54 -51.49
C THR A 537 -22.34 12.69 -52.39
N ALA A 538 -23.63 12.43 -52.09
CA ALA A 538 -24.64 13.27 -51.41
C ALA A 538 -25.76 12.41 -50.71
N VAL A 539 -26.30 12.76 -49.52
CA VAL A 539 -27.56 13.53 -49.22
C VAL A 539 -28.88 12.70 -49.15
N LEU A 540 -29.42 12.58 -47.91
CA LEU A 540 -30.81 12.67 -47.37
C LEU A 540 -32.07 12.28 -48.21
N PRO A 541 -33.23 11.88 -47.60
CA PRO A 541 -33.76 12.28 -46.28
C PRO A 541 -34.48 11.21 -45.39
N LYS A 542 -34.99 11.66 -44.23
CA LYS A 542 -35.94 10.99 -43.28
C LYS A 542 -37.41 11.25 -43.72
N PRO A 543 -38.50 10.56 -43.24
CA PRO A 543 -38.78 10.27 -41.80
C PRO A 543 -39.72 9.07 -41.40
N SER A 544 -40.05 9.00 -40.09
CA SER A 544 -41.33 8.54 -39.45
C SER A 544 -41.77 7.06 -39.27
N THR A 545 -41.78 6.63 -37.99
CA THR A 545 -42.86 5.95 -37.19
C THR A 545 -43.52 4.59 -37.52
N MET A 546 -43.73 3.81 -36.43
CA MET A 546 -44.80 2.80 -36.09
C MET A 546 -44.45 1.29 -35.94
N ARG A 547 -45.21 0.66 -35.02
CA ARG A 547 -45.32 -0.77 -34.58
C ARG A 547 -46.39 -1.52 -35.44
N PRO A 548 -46.81 -2.80 -35.21
CA PRO A 548 -46.45 -3.84 -34.21
C PRO A 548 -46.19 -5.30 -34.75
N ALA A 549 -45.87 -6.23 -33.82
CA ALA A 549 -46.28 -7.66 -33.60
C ALA A 549 -46.87 -8.54 -34.76
N PRO A 550 -46.80 -9.91 -34.74
CA PRO A 550 -47.15 -10.80 -33.59
C PRO A 550 -46.35 -12.11 -33.39
N VAL A 551 -46.83 -12.96 -32.46
CA VAL A 551 -46.34 -14.28 -32.00
C VAL A 551 -47.23 -15.41 -32.56
N PRO A 552 -46.69 -16.61 -32.82
CA PRO A 552 -47.19 -17.87 -32.22
C PRO A 552 -46.03 -18.85 -31.83
N GLU A 553 -46.14 -19.95 -31.08
CA GLU A 553 -47.12 -20.52 -30.11
C GLU A 553 -46.40 -21.66 -29.29
N SER A 554 -47.12 -22.51 -28.53
CA SER A 554 -46.57 -23.70 -27.83
C SER A 554 -47.53 -24.92 -27.86
N PRO A 555 -47.02 -26.16 -27.76
CA PRO A 555 -47.36 -27.06 -26.62
C PRO A 555 -46.16 -27.99 -26.22
N GLY A 556 -46.17 -28.86 -25.21
CA GLY A 556 -47.13 -29.17 -24.12
C GLY A 556 -46.93 -30.59 -23.54
N ALA A 557 -46.68 -30.70 -22.23
CA ALA A 557 -46.77 -31.88 -21.33
C ALA A 557 -45.95 -33.19 -21.57
N ALA A 558 -45.24 -33.71 -20.53
CA ALA A 558 -45.64 -34.90 -19.74
C ALA A 558 -44.52 -35.56 -18.85
N ALA A 559 -44.90 -35.89 -17.59
CA ALA A 559 -44.54 -37.06 -16.75
C ALA A 559 -43.09 -37.55 -16.44
N ALA A 560 -42.69 -37.34 -15.17
CA ALA A 560 -42.33 -38.34 -14.13
C ALA A 560 -41.29 -39.49 -14.33
N ALA A 561 -40.21 -39.45 -13.53
CA ALA A 561 -39.44 -40.55 -12.86
C ALA A 561 -38.16 -39.94 -12.21
N SER A 562 -37.48 -40.47 -11.18
CA SER A 562 -37.77 -41.38 -10.05
C SER A 562 -36.58 -41.36 -9.06
N HIS A 563 -36.81 -41.65 -7.76
CA HIS A 563 -35.87 -42.18 -6.72
C HIS A 563 -34.33 -42.18 -6.98
N SER A 564 -33.50 -41.48 -6.19
CA SER A 564 -33.08 -41.70 -4.78
C SER A 564 -32.17 -42.93 -4.52
N THR A 565 -30.92 -42.70 -4.09
CA THR A 565 -30.13 -43.64 -3.25
C THR A 565 -28.91 -42.96 -2.60
N LEU A 566 -28.80 -43.07 -1.26
CA LEU A 566 -27.61 -43.34 -0.42
C LEU A 566 -26.31 -42.52 -0.69
N GLU A 567 -25.71 -41.76 0.22
CA GLU A 567 -25.63 -41.76 1.70
C GLU A 567 -24.76 -42.88 2.34
N ALA A 568 -23.95 -42.46 3.33
CA ALA A 568 -23.13 -43.21 4.30
C ALA A 568 -21.91 -44.05 3.83
N VAL A 569 -20.71 -43.62 4.24
CA VAL A 569 -19.86 -44.41 5.18
C VAL A 569 -19.18 -43.44 6.16
N ALA A 570 -19.53 -43.56 7.45
CA ALA A 570 -18.71 -43.08 8.55
C ALA A 570 -19.02 -43.93 9.78
N GLU A 571 -18.07 -44.73 10.26
CA GLU A 571 -17.98 -45.18 11.65
C GLU A 571 -16.69 -45.97 11.90
N GLN A 572 -15.93 -45.59 12.93
CA GLN A 572 -15.68 -46.47 14.08
C GLN A 572 -14.97 -45.70 15.21
N THR A 573 -15.30 -46.07 16.47
CA THR A 573 -14.83 -45.48 17.75
C THR A 573 -15.24 -44.00 17.93
N GLY A 574 -16.24 -43.62 18.72
CA GLY A 574 -17.08 -44.40 19.64
C GLY A 574 -16.56 -44.37 21.07
N LEU A 575 -17.09 -43.44 21.89
CA LEU A 575 -17.60 -43.71 23.26
C LEU A 575 -18.15 -42.44 23.95
N ALA A 576 -19.35 -42.61 24.53
CA ALA A 576 -19.94 -41.90 25.68
C ALA A 576 -20.17 -40.37 25.63
N GLU A 577 -21.46 -40.03 25.64
CA GLU A 577 -22.01 -38.76 26.10
C GLU A 577 -21.79 -38.58 27.61
N ASP A 578 -21.69 -37.33 28.09
CA ASP A 578 -22.57 -36.90 29.18
C ASP A 578 -22.63 -35.36 29.36
N GLY A 579 -23.85 -34.86 29.55
CA GLY A 579 -24.16 -33.95 30.66
C GLY A 579 -23.73 -32.46 30.67
N ALA A 580 -24.73 -31.60 30.47
CA ALA A 580 -25.01 -30.38 31.27
C ALA A 580 -24.14 -29.09 31.14
N VAL A 581 -24.77 -28.09 30.52
CA VAL A 581 -25.12 -26.77 31.12
C VAL A 581 -24.19 -26.19 32.19
N LEU A 582 -23.40 -25.17 31.82
CA LEU A 582 -23.47 -23.79 32.37
C LEU A 582 -22.73 -22.78 31.47
#